data_AF-A0A2U8X383-F1
#
_entry.id   AF-A0A2U8X383-F1
#
_cell.length_a   1.000
_cell.length_b   1.000
_cell.length_c   1.000
_cell.angle_alpha   90.00
_cell.angle_beta   90.00
_cell.angle_gamma   90.00
#
_symmetry.space_group_name_H-M   'P 1'
#
loop_
_entity.id
_entity.type
_entity.pdbx_description
1 polymer ?
#
loop_
_entity_poly.entity_id
_entity_poly.type
_entity_poly.pdbx_seq_one_letter_code
_entity_poly.pdbx_strand_id
1 'polypeptide(L)' 'MKSAISMRELQKMSAGAIQALPHAVPIKNGTQTVGILLPLHRVPPEYMRKVLADIDAAAARRTPEENAVIDRLLAERGAE' A
#
# COMPACT_ATOMS: atom_id res chain seq x y z
N MET A 1 0.47 -21.25 1.22
CA MET A 1 1.15 -20.01 1.62
C MET A 1 0.78 -19.70 3.06
N LYS A 2 1.73 -19.27 3.93
CA LYS A 2 1.40 -18.90 5.32
C LYS A 2 0.46 -17.69 5.31
N SER A 3 -0.69 -17.82 5.95
CA SER A 3 -1.75 -16.80 6.00
C SER A 3 -1.59 -15.83 7.18
N ALA A 4 -0.71 -16.12 8.14
CA ALA A 4 -0.39 -15.27 9.28
C ALA A 4 0.97 -15.65 9.89
N ILE A 5 1.56 -14.71 10.64
CA ILE A 5 2.80 -14.88 11.40
C ILE A 5 2.47 -14.64 12.88
N SER A 6 2.84 -15.54 13.79
CA SER A 6 2.72 -15.28 15.22
C SER A 6 3.78 -14.28 15.72
N MET A 7 3.52 -13.61 16.84
CA MET A 7 4.52 -12.73 17.49
C MET A 7 5.86 -13.43 17.75
N ARG A 8 5.84 -14.72 18.13
CA ARG A 8 7.05 -15.52 18.36
C ARG A 8 7.82 -15.82 17.08
N GLU A 9 7.11 -16.04 15.98
CA GLU A 9 7.75 -16.22 14.67
C GLU A 9 8.36 -14.91 14.18
N LEU A 10 7.64 -13.80 14.31
CA LEU A 10 8.12 -12.46 13.94
C LEU A 10 9.47 -12.14 14.58
N GLN A 11 9.61 -12.40 15.89
CA GLN A 11 10.86 -12.18 16.64
C GLN A 11 12.07 -12.97 16.10
N LYS A 12 11.84 -14.03 15.32
CA LYS A 12 12.90 -14.89 14.76
C LYS A 12 13.17 -14.60 13.29
N MET A 13 12.36 -13.77 12.64
CA MET A 13 12.52 -13.47 11.22
C MET A 13 13.67 -12.49 11.00
N SER A 14 14.50 -12.79 10.01
CA SER A 14 15.50 -11.83 9.51
C SER A 14 14.83 -10.80 8.59
N ALA A 15 15.49 -9.66 8.39
CA ALA A 15 15.03 -8.65 7.42
C ALA A 15 14.86 -9.23 6.01
N GLY A 16 15.75 -10.14 5.59
CA GLY A 16 15.63 -10.83 4.30
C GLY A 16 14.41 -11.75 4.21
N ALA A 17 14.07 -12.45 5.30
CA ALA A 17 12.85 -13.27 5.35
C ALA A 17 11.58 -12.40 5.31
N ILE A 18 11.61 -11.21 5.93
CA ILE A 18 10.53 -10.22 5.85
C ILE A 18 10.40 -9.72 4.41
N GLN A 19 11.50 -9.32 3.76
CA GLN A 19 11.50 -8.86 2.37
C GLN A 19 11.04 -9.93 1.39
N ALA A 20 11.32 -11.20 1.64
CA ALA A 20 10.87 -12.30 0.78
C ALA A 20 9.36 -12.59 0.88
N LEU A 21 8.63 -11.93 1.78
CA LEU A 21 7.17 -12.11 1.86
C LEU A 21 6.50 -11.60 0.57
N PRO A 22 5.62 -12.41 -0.04
CA PRO A 22 5.01 -12.05 -1.32
C PRO A 22 3.90 -10.98 -1.20
N HIS A 23 3.37 -10.75 0.00
CA HIS A 23 2.30 -9.79 0.27
C HIS A 23 2.32 -9.39 1.75
N ALA A 24 1.44 -8.46 2.13
CA ALA A 24 1.21 -8.09 3.52
C ALA A 24 0.67 -9.28 4.33
N VAL A 25 1.30 -9.59 5.47
CA VAL A 25 0.92 -10.75 6.30
C VAL A 25 0.44 -10.30 7.68
N PRO A 26 -0.73 -10.75 8.17
CA PRO A 26 -1.19 -10.47 9.52
C PRO A 26 -0.24 -11.02 10.60
N ILE A 27 -0.03 -10.24 11.65
CA ILE A 27 0.68 -10.66 12.86
C ILE A 27 -0.33 -11.05 13.94
N LYS A 28 -0.22 -12.26 14.47
CA LYS A 28 -1.14 -12.84 15.47
C LYS A 28 -0.51 -12.92 16.87
N ASN A 29 -1.28 -12.54 17.89
CA ASN A 29 -1.01 -12.88 19.28
C ASN A 29 -2.18 -13.73 19.80
N GLY A 30 -1.96 -15.04 19.97
CA GLY A 30 -3.06 -15.98 20.13
C GLY A 30 -3.98 -15.96 18.89
N THR A 31 -5.27 -15.69 19.09
CA THR A 31 -6.27 -15.59 18.01
C THR A 31 -6.39 -14.16 17.43
N GLN A 32 -5.91 -13.15 18.16
CA GLN A 32 -6.07 -11.74 17.79
C GLN A 32 -5.04 -11.31 16.75
N THR A 33 -5.48 -10.57 15.72
CA THR A 33 -4.57 -9.82 14.84
C THR A 33 -4.16 -8.54 15.54
N VAL A 34 -2.86 -8.35 15.76
CA VAL A 34 -2.30 -7.19 16.48
C VAL A 34 -1.52 -6.25 15.56
N GLY A 35 -1.25 -6.67 14.32
CA GLY A 35 -0.56 -5.84 13.34
C GLY A 35 -0.53 -6.51 11.97
N ILE A 36 0.10 -5.81 11.02
CA ILE A 36 0.34 -6.29 9.67
C ILE A 36 1.82 -6.06 9.37
N LEU A 37 2.49 -7.09 8.88
CA LEU A 37 3.84 -6.99 8.35
C LEU A 37 3.76 -6.75 6.85
N LEU A 38 4.11 -5.54 6.42
CA LEU A 38 4.12 -5.14 5.01
C LEU A 38 5.57 -5.16 4.47
N PRO A 39 5.93 -6.10 3.59
CA PRO A 39 7.22 -6.08 2.93
C PRO A 39 7.32 -4.88 1.97
N LEU A 40 8.37 -4.08 2.11
CA LEU A 40 8.63 -2.94 1.23
C LEU A 40 9.46 -3.39 0.03
N HIS A 41 8.81 -3.43 -1.13
CA HIS A 41 9.42 -3.80 -2.40
C HIS A 41 9.73 -2.57 -3.23
N ARG A 42 10.90 -2.55 -3.87
CA ARG A 42 11.20 -1.52 -4.86
C ARG A 42 10.33 -1.75 -6.08
N VAL A 43 9.51 -0.76 -6.41
CA VAL A 43 8.69 -0.80 -7.62
C VAL A 43 9.61 -0.71 -8.86
N PRO A 44 9.45 -1.58 -9.87
CA PRO A 44 10.19 -1.45 -11.12
C PRO A 44 9.95 -0.07 -11.74
N PRO A 45 10.99 0.65 -12.20
CA PRO A 45 10.83 1.97 -12.81
C PRO A 45 9.83 1.98 -13.97
N GLU A 46 9.80 0.91 -14.78
CA GLU A 46 8.85 0.74 -15.88
C GLU A 46 7.40 0.71 -15.42
N TYR A 47 7.15 0.00 -14.32
CA TYR A 47 5.80 -0.08 -13.76
C TYR A 47 5.36 1.28 -13.23
N MET A 48 6.26 2.02 -12.56
CA MET A 48 5.96 3.37 -12.08
C MET A 48 5.66 4.32 -13.25
N ARG A 49 6.44 4.25 -14.34
CA ARG A 49 6.17 5.04 -15.56
C ARG A 49 4.79 4.76 -16.13
N LYS A 50 4.40 3.49 -16.19
CA LYS A 50 3.06 3.10 -16.64
C LYS A 50 1.97 3.68 -15.75
N VAL A 51 2.11 3.56 -14.42
CA VAL A 51 1.12 4.06 -13.46
C VAL A 51 0.93 5.57 -13.62
N LEU A 52 2.02 6.34 -13.77
CA LEU A 52 1.93 7.78 -14.00
C LEU A 52 1.22 8.11 -15.32
N ALA A 53 1.53 7.40 -16.41
CA ALA A 53 0.84 7.58 -17.68
C ALA A 53 -0.67 7.24 -17.58
N ASP A 54 -1.03 6.21 -16.82
CA ASP A 54 -2.44 5.86 -16.58
C ASP A 54 -3.16 6.96 -15.78
N ILE A 55 -2.48 7.57 -14.80
CA ILE A 55 -3.00 8.70 -14.00
C ILE A 55 -3.25 9.90 -14.91
N ASP A 56 -2.29 10.25 -15.78
CA ASP A 56 -2.43 11.37 -16.71
C ASP A 56 -3.56 11.13 -17.72
N ALA A 57 -3.67 9.92 -18.26
CA ALA A 57 -4.75 9.53 -19.16
C ALA A 57 -6.13 9.51 -18.47
N ALA A 58 -6.19 9.18 -17.17
CA ALA A 58 -7.41 9.32 -16.39
C ALA A 58 -7.76 10.79 -16.17
N ALA A 59 -6.77 11.64 -15.84
CA ALA A 59 -6.97 13.07 -15.63
C ALA A 59 -7.48 13.77 -16.90
N ALA A 60 -6.93 13.45 -18.06
CA ALA A 60 -7.34 14.02 -19.34
C ALA A 60 -8.80 13.70 -19.73
N ARG A 61 -9.39 12.65 -19.15
CA ARG A 61 -10.78 12.23 -19.41
C ARG A 61 -11.80 12.83 -18.43
N ARG A 62 -11.35 13.50 -17.37
CA ARG A 62 -12.24 14.04 -16.34
C ARG A 62 -13.04 15.22 -16.86
N THR A 63 -14.31 15.29 -16.47
CA THR A 63 -15.12 16.48 -16.74
C THR A 63 -14.75 17.62 -15.77
N PRO A 64 -15.12 18.87 -16.10
CA PRO A 64 -14.94 20.00 -15.19
C PRO A 64 -15.59 19.78 -13.81
N GLU A 65 -16.76 19.11 -13.77
CA GLU A 65 -17.49 18.82 -12.53
C GLU A 65 -16.73 17.80 -11.66
N GLU A 66 -16.15 16.76 -12.27
CA GLU A 66 -15.34 15.77 -11.56
C GLU A 66 -14.06 16.41 -10.98
N ASN A 67 -13.43 17.32 -11.72
CA ASN A 67 -12.28 18.07 -11.22
C ASN A 67 -12.67 18.97 -10.03
N ALA A 68 -13.82 19.67 -10.11
CA ALA A 68 -14.30 20.52 -9.02
C ALA A 68 -14.57 19.73 -7.72
N VAL A 69 -15.05 18.49 -7.83
CA VAL A 69 -15.22 17.59 -6.66
C VAL A 69 -13.86 17.20 -6.06
N ILE A 70 -12.89 16.85 -6.90
CA ILE A 70 -11.53 16.51 -6.45
C ILE A 70 -10.88 17.69 -5.74
N ASP A 71 -10.96 18.89 -6.32
CA ASP A 71 -10.39 20.11 -5.76
C ASP A 71 -10.99 20.43 -4.39
N ARG A 72 -12.31 20.26 -4.24
CA ARG A 72 -12.98 20.42 -2.95
C ARG A 72 -12.47 19.43 -1.91
N LEU A 73 -12.35 18.15 -2.25
CA LEU A 73 -11.85 17.11 -1.34
C LEU A 73 -10.39 17.36 -0.91
N LEU A 74 -9.57 17.90 -1.82
CA LEU A 74 -8.18 18.26 -1.52
C LEU A 74 -8.11 19.50 -0.61
N ALA A 75 -8.95 20.51 -0.85
CA ALA A 75 -9.03 21.70 -0.01
C ALA A 75 -9.48 21.35 1.42
N GLU A 76 -10.45 20.44 1.57
CA GLU A 76 -10.92 19.93 2.87
C GLU A 76 -9.80 19.18 3.63
N ARG A 77 -8.80 18.62 2.93
CA ARG A 77 -7.69 17.87 3.52
C ARG A 77 -6.43 18.71 3.78
N GLY A 78 -6.33 19.90 3.18
CA GLY A 78 -5.21 20.83 3.34
C GLY A 78 -5.37 21.85 4.48
N ALA A 79 -6.45 21.74 5.26
CA ALA A 79 -6.72 22.55 6.44
C ALA A 79 -6.30 21.83 7.74
N GLU A 80 -5.03 21.48 7.86
CA GLU A 80 -4.36 21.16 9.14
C GLU A 80 -3.00 21.85 9.21
#